data_AF-A0A1N7JSK5-F1
#
_entry.id   AF-A0A1N7JSK5-F1
#
_cell.length_a   1.000
_cell.length_b   1.000
_cell.length_c   1.000
_cell.angle_alpha   90.00
_cell.angle_beta   90.00
_cell.angle_gamma   90.00
#
_symmetry.space_group_name_H-M   'P 1'
#
loop_
_entity.id
_entity.type
_entity.pdbx_description
1 polymer ?
#
loop_
_entity_poly.entity_id
_entity_poly.type
_entity_poly.pdbx_seq_one_letter_code
_entity_poly.pdbx_strand_id
1 'polypeptide(L)'
;MPQDELTRAALALWPGLAAEIGERPEAWQVSELARREDARVARILLRLSRDGADPMVLKHEARPRRPADFAHAMEMHLAAMEALPEGVPALLAADPEAQVCLMAHAPGPNLSVALRDGRADHASLLVRAGAWVSGFHRGGFGERRIFQPKFTLRYLGQIVSEVEAHARQVADRAAFLDAARALMARQAAFEGQQTVSARTHGDLHLRNLIVGPQTVWGIDFAGGNQAPVGHDIARLLVDYATLYAPLDRIAPGAVLPAEAQAAFFAGYDLVGADDPSVRLLLRHRVLADWWGLPAHSGSRSAAQDRRYRRLMPLAARVFAAT
;
A
#
# COMPACT_ATOMS: atom_id res chain seq x y z
N MET A 1 23.04 -20.12 15.46
CA MET A 1 22.80 -19.25 14.29
C MET A 1 21.51 -19.70 13.60
N PRO A 2 20.40 -18.96 13.75
CA PRO A 2 19.11 -19.25 13.08
C PRO A 2 19.10 -18.92 11.57
N GLN A 3 20.22 -18.45 11.03
CA GLN A 3 20.32 -17.66 9.81
C GLN A 3 20.13 -18.44 8.49
N ASP A 4 19.92 -19.76 8.56
CA ASP A 4 19.83 -20.64 7.38
C ASP A 4 18.54 -21.49 7.31
N GLU A 5 17.75 -21.58 8.37
CA GLU A 5 16.59 -22.49 8.39
C GLU A 5 15.47 -22.04 7.45
N LEU A 6 15.11 -20.75 7.49
CA LEU A 6 14.06 -20.20 6.61
C LEU A 6 14.46 -20.21 5.13
N THR A 7 15.74 -19.97 4.82
CA THR A 7 16.28 -20.06 3.46
C THR A 7 16.22 -21.50 2.98
N ARG A 8 16.70 -22.45 3.79
CA ARG A 8 16.66 -23.88 3.49
C ARG A 8 15.23 -24.38 3.30
N ALA A 9 14.29 -23.93 4.13
CA ALA A 9 12.87 -24.27 4.00
C ALA A 9 12.29 -23.75 2.68
N ALA A 10 12.61 -22.52 2.26
CA ALA A 10 12.18 -22.00 0.96
C ALA A 10 12.80 -22.78 -0.21
N LEU A 11 14.11 -23.07 -0.14
CA LEU A 11 14.82 -23.81 -1.19
C LEU A 11 14.42 -25.28 -1.28
N ALA A 12 13.93 -25.89 -0.21
CA ALA A 12 13.37 -27.23 -0.24
C ALA A 12 12.09 -27.30 -1.08
N LEU A 13 11.35 -26.19 -1.22
CA LEU A 13 10.14 -26.09 -2.03
C LEU A 13 10.46 -25.80 -3.51
N TRP A 14 11.60 -25.16 -3.80
CA TRP A 14 11.98 -24.73 -5.14
C TRP A 14 11.88 -25.82 -6.23
N PRO A 15 12.33 -27.07 -6.02
CA PRO A 15 12.23 -28.12 -7.03
C PRO A 15 10.81 -28.41 -7.53
N GLY A 16 9.80 -28.33 -6.63
CA GLY A 16 8.40 -28.54 -7.01
C GLY A 16 7.91 -27.46 -7.97
N LEU A 17 8.10 -26.19 -7.60
CA LEU A 17 7.69 -25.06 -8.44
C LEU A 17 8.46 -25.01 -9.77
N ALA A 18 9.76 -25.37 -9.77
CA ALA A 18 10.55 -25.40 -10.99
C ALA A 18 10.04 -26.45 -11.99
N ALA A 19 9.63 -27.63 -11.51
CA ALA A 19 9.08 -28.69 -12.35
C ALA A 19 7.77 -28.26 -13.04
N GLU A 20 6.91 -27.50 -12.36
CA GLU A 20 5.65 -26.98 -12.92
C GLU A 20 5.89 -26.07 -14.14
N ILE A 21 6.99 -25.31 -14.15
CA ILE A 21 7.33 -24.39 -15.23
C ILE A 21 8.39 -24.94 -16.19
N GLY A 22 8.78 -26.21 -16.06
CA GLY A 22 9.78 -26.86 -16.92
C GLY A 22 11.22 -26.36 -16.71
N GLU A 23 11.53 -25.80 -15.54
CA GLU A 23 12.86 -25.30 -15.20
C GLU A 23 13.68 -26.31 -14.38
N ARG A 24 15.01 -26.19 -14.46
CA ARG A 24 15.96 -27.02 -13.67
C ARG A 24 16.50 -26.23 -12.48
N PRO A 25 16.16 -26.59 -11.23
CA PRO A 25 16.54 -25.82 -10.05
C PRO A 25 18.02 -25.46 -9.94
N GLU A 26 18.90 -26.40 -10.25
CA GLU A 26 20.36 -26.32 -10.15
C GLU A 26 20.99 -25.34 -11.15
N ALA A 27 20.25 -24.93 -12.18
CA ALA A 27 20.72 -23.95 -13.16
C ALA A 27 20.58 -22.50 -12.68
N TRP A 28 19.98 -22.26 -11.51
CA TRP A 28 19.66 -20.93 -10.99
C TRP A 28 20.53 -20.58 -9.78
N GLN A 29 21.12 -19.39 -9.83
CA GLN A 29 21.79 -18.77 -8.69
C GLN A 29 20.76 -18.11 -7.77
N VAL A 30 20.94 -18.28 -6.47
CA VAL A 30 20.02 -17.78 -5.43
C VAL A 30 20.66 -16.64 -4.66
N SER A 31 19.94 -15.53 -4.51
CA SER A 31 20.31 -14.43 -3.61
C SER A 31 19.10 -13.95 -2.81
N GLU A 32 19.30 -13.51 -1.57
CA GLU A 32 18.22 -12.96 -0.75
C GLU A 32 17.83 -11.56 -1.25
N LEU A 33 16.53 -11.33 -1.48
CA LEU A 33 15.97 -10.00 -1.79
C LEU A 33 15.45 -9.30 -0.54
N ALA A 34 14.70 -10.04 0.28
CA ALA A 34 14.09 -9.50 1.48
C ALA A 34 13.78 -10.62 2.47
N ARG A 35 13.91 -10.30 3.76
CA ARG A 35 13.55 -11.18 4.86
C ARG A 35 12.79 -10.41 5.91
N ARG A 36 11.78 -11.06 6.49
CA ARG A 36 11.16 -10.64 7.74
C ARG A 36 10.99 -11.85 8.64
N GLU A 37 11.63 -11.79 9.81
CA GLU A 37 11.60 -12.87 10.78
C GLU A 37 11.48 -12.30 12.19
N ASP A 38 10.31 -12.48 12.80
CA ASP A 38 9.98 -12.11 14.17
C ASP A 38 9.09 -13.21 14.78
N ALA A 39 8.74 -13.11 16.08
CA ALA A 39 7.96 -14.15 16.77
C ALA A 39 6.62 -14.52 16.07
N ARG A 40 6.03 -13.60 15.28
CA ARG A 40 4.73 -13.78 14.62
C ARG A 40 4.83 -14.01 13.12
N VAL A 41 5.92 -13.57 12.49
CA VAL A 41 6.08 -13.60 11.02
C VAL A 41 7.42 -14.22 10.65
N ALA A 42 7.42 -15.12 9.66
CA ALA A 42 8.62 -15.61 9.01
C ALA A 42 8.35 -15.68 7.50
N ARG A 43 8.93 -14.74 6.75
CA ARG A 43 8.79 -14.63 5.29
C ARG A 43 10.14 -14.31 4.67
N ILE A 44 10.42 -14.92 3.53
CA ILE A 44 11.61 -14.67 2.73
C ILE A 44 11.27 -14.53 1.25
N LEU A 45 11.96 -13.62 0.57
CA LEU A 45 11.96 -13.48 -0.88
C LEU A 45 13.38 -13.75 -1.38
N LEU A 46 13.51 -14.73 -2.27
CA LEU A 46 14.76 -15.09 -2.92
C LEU A 46 14.68 -14.71 -4.39
N ARG A 47 15.70 -14.01 -4.91
CA ARG A 47 15.91 -13.82 -6.34
C ARG A 47 16.62 -15.03 -6.90
N LEU A 48 16.07 -15.57 -7.97
CA LEU A 48 16.64 -16.62 -8.78
C LEU A 48 17.14 -15.98 -10.08
N SER A 49 18.41 -16.14 -10.40
CA SER A 49 19.00 -15.65 -11.65
C SER A 49 19.84 -16.70 -12.37
N ARG A 50 19.80 -16.67 -13.70
CA ARG A 50 20.62 -17.50 -14.58
C ARG A 50 21.03 -16.66 -15.79
N ASP A 51 22.23 -16.89 -16.30
CA ASP A 51 22.70 -16.20 -17.51
C ASP A 51 21.77 -16.49 -18.69
N GLY A 52 21.39 -15.44 -19.43
CA GLY A 52 20.50 -15.55 -20.59
C GLY A 52 19.02 -15.81 -20.26
N ALA A 53 18.60 -15.73 -18.99
CA ALA A 53 17.21 -15.87 -18.58
C ALA A 53 16.74 -14.70 -17.72
N ASP A 54 15.46 -14.35 -17.81
CA ASP A 54 14.86 -13.34 -16.96
C ASP A 54 14.81 -13.81 -15.50
N PRO A 55 15.18 -12.96 -14.51
CA PRO A 55 15.17 -13.36 -13.12
C PRO A 55 13.75 -13.65 -12.60
N MET A 56 13.66 -14.53 -11.60
CA MET A 56 12.42 -14.85 -10.89
C MET A 56 12.54 -14.55 -9.40
N VAL A 57 11.40 -14.50 -8.72
CA VAL A 57 11.32 -14.35 -7.27
C VAL A 57 10.57 -15.53 -6.68
N LEU A 58 11.22 -16.25 -5.77
CA LEU A 58 10.58 -17.21 -4.89
C LEU A 58 10.18 -16.51 -3.60
N LYS A 59 8.87 -16.43 -3.33
CA LYS A 59 8.31 -15.88 -2.10
C LYS A 59 7.78 -17.03 -1.25
N HIS A 60 8.28 -17.16 -0.02
CA HIS A 60 7.83 -18.17 0.94
C HIS A 60 7.42 -17.52 2.26
N GLU A 61 6.21 -17.84 2.73
CA GLU A 61 5.67 -17.42 4.01
C GLU A 61 5.60 -18.63 4.96
N ALA A 62 6.63 -18.85 5.78
CA ALA A 62 6.67 -19.96 6.71
C ALA A 62 5.75 -19.75 7.93
N ARG A 63 5.58 -18.50 8.38
CA ARG A 63 4.71 -18.15 9.51
C ARG A 63 4.02 -16.79 9.28
N PRO A 64 2.73 -16.65 9.61
CA PRO A 64 1.81 -17.69 10.10
C PRO A 64 1.40 -18.69 9.01
N ARG A 65 1.02 -19.90 9.42
CA ARG A 65 0.43 -20.91 8.54
C ARG A 65 -1.07 -20.67 8.40
N ARG A 66 -1.46 -20.04 7.30
CA ARG A 66 -2.82 -19.67 6.88
C ARG A 66 -2.96 -19.88 5.35
N PRO A 67 -2.96 -21.15 4.88
CA PRO A 67 -2.95 -21.45 3.45
C PRO A 67 -4.14 -20.85 2.70
N ALA A 68 -5.31 -20.72 3.34
CA ALA A 68 -6.46 -20.04 2.77
C ALA A 68 -6.22 -18.54 2.50
N ASP A 69 -5.57 -17.83 3.43
CA ASP A 69 -5.22 -16.41 3.24
C ASP A 69 -4.20 -16.26 2.11
N PHE A 70 -3.24 -17.19 2.00
CA PHE A 70 -2.25 -17.19 0.93
C PHE A 70 -2.87 -17.50 -0.44
N ALA A 71 -3.74 -18.52 -0.52
CA ALA A 71 -4.49 -18.85 -1.72
C ALA A 71 -5.30 -17.65 -2.21
N HIS A 72 -6.02 -16.98 -1.30
CA HIS A 72 -6.77 -15.78 -1.62
C HIS A 72 -5.85 -14.66 -2.15
N ALA A 73 -4.67 -14.45 -1.55
CA ALA A 73 -3.71 -13.47 -2.06
C ALA A 73 -3.23 -13.80 -3.49
N MET A 74 -3.07 -15.09 -3.84
CA MET A 74 -2.73 -15.51 -5.20
C MET A 74 -3.88 -15.28 -6.19
N GLU A 75 -5.13 -15.55 -5.80
CA GLU A 75 -6.31 -15.23 -6.61
C GLU A 75 -6.37 -13.73 -6.91
N MET A 76 -6.11 -12.88 -5.91
CA MET A 76 -6.13 -11.43 -6.06
C MET A 76 -4.98 -10.93 -6.94
N HIS A 77 -3.82 -11.58 -6.87
CA HIS A 77 -2.69 -11.30 -7.75
C HIS A 77 -3.01 -11.66 -9.21
N LEU A 78 -3.59 -12.83 -9.47
CA LEU A 78 -4.03 -13.25 -10.80
C LEU A 78 -5.10 -12.31 -11.36
N ALA A 79 -6.07 -11.92 -10.54
CA ALA A 79 -7.11 -10.98 -10.91
C ALA A 79 -6.55 -9.57 -11.22
N ALA A 80 -5.45 -9.19 -10.57
CA ALA A 80 -4.74 -7.95 -10.88
C ALA A 80 -3.93 -8.05 -12.18
N MET A 81 -3.32 -9.22 -12.47
CA MET A 81 -2.68 -9.48 -13.76
C MET A 81 -3.68 -9.41 -14.91
N GLU A 82 -4.90 -9.92 -14.74
CA GLU A 82 -5.94 -9.80 -15.77
C GLU A 82 -6.32 -8.33 -16.02
N ALA A 83 -6.44 -7.54 -14.95
CA ALA A 83 -6.80 -6.13 -15.04
C ALA A 83 -5.69 -5.24 -15.63
N LEU A 84 -4.41 -5.56 -15.36
CA LEU A 84 -3.25 -4.80 -15.85
C LEU A 84 -2.04 -5.71 -16.09
N PRO A 85 -2.00 -6.46 -17.21
CA PRO A 85 -0.98 -7.50 -17.44
C PRO A 85 0.46 -7.00 -17.37
N GLU A 86 0.76 -5.83 -17.93
CA GLU A 86 2.11 -5.28 -17.94
C GLU A 86 2.50 -4.60 -16.62
N GLY A 87 1.54 -4.30 -15.76
CA GLY A 87 1.73 -3.59 -14.49
C GLY A 87 1.77 -4.49 -13.27
N VAL A 88 1.76 -5.82 -13.44
CA VAL A 88 1.79 -6.79 -12.34
C VAL A 88 2.79 -7.90 -12.69
N PRO A 89 3.71 -8.30 -11.79
CA PRO A 89 4.64 -9.37 -12.11
C PRO A 89 3.90 -10.69 -12.36
N ALA A 90 4.26 -11.42 -13.42
CA ALA A 90 3.59 -12.67 -13.74
C ALA A 90 3.74 -13.70 -12.62
N LEU A 91 2.64 -14.34 -12.20
CA LEU A 91 2.65 -15.51 -11.34
C LEU A 91 2.98 -16.74 -12.19
N LEU A 92 4.09 -17.41 -11.89
CA LEU A 92 4.62 -18.51 -12.71
C LEU A 92 4.22 -19.87 -12.15
N ALA A 93 4.26 -20.02 -10.82
CA ALA A 93 3.81 -21.21 -10.10
C ALA A 93 3.43 -20.81 -8.66
N ALA A 94 2.57 -21.59 -8.02
CA ALA A 94 2.20 -21.38 -6.62
C ALA A 94 1.76 -22.68 -5.96
N ASP A 95 2.20 -22.89 -4.73
CA ASP A 95 1.70 -23.92 -3.82
C ASP A 95 1.11 -23.21 -2.59
N PRO A 96 -0.22 -23.01 -2.55
CA PRO A 96 -0.87 -22.34 -1.43
C PRO A 96 -0.80 -23.11 -0.11
N GLU A 97 -0.76 -24.45 -0.16
CA GLU A 97 -0.63 -25.28 1.03
C GLU A 97 0.75 -25.08 1.67
N ALA A 98 1.81 -25.04 0.86
CA ALA A 98 3.14 -24.70 1.32
C ALA A 98 3.35 -23.18 1.55
N GLN A 99 2.43 -22.33 1.10
CA GLN A 99 2.51 -20.86 1.15
C GLN A 99 3.73 -20.30 0.45
N VAL A 100 3.97 -20.82 -0.75
CA VAL A 100 5.09 -20.45 -1.60
C VAL A 100 4.59 -20.12 -3.00
N CYS A 101 5.19 -19.13 -3.62
CA CYS A 101 4.95 -18.85 -5.02
C CYS A 101 6.23 -18.39 -5.74
N LEU A 102 6.20 -18.57 -7.04
CA LEU A 102 7.22 -18.14 -7.97
C LEU A 102 6.63 -17.08 -8.90
N MET A 103 7.33 -15.96 -9.05
CA MET A 103 6.86 -14.81 -9.81
C MET A 103 7.99 -14.28 -10.70
N ALA A 104 7.64 -13.63 -11.81
CA ALA A 104 8.59 -12.84 -12.57
C ALA A 104 9.20 -11.73 -11.68
N HIS A 105 10.48 -11.44 -11.85
CA HIS A 105 11.12 -10.37 -11.09
C HIS A 105 10.85 -9.00 -11.70
N ALA A 106 10.18 -8.11 -10.96
CA ALA A 106 10.08 -6.70 -11.31
C ALA A 106 11.40 -5.96 -11.01
N PRO A 107 12.10 -5.42 -12.02
CA PRO A 107 13.36 -4.72 -11.81
C PRO A 107 13.15 -3.33 -11.18
N GLY A 108 14.06 -2.97 -10.27
CA GLY A 108 14.11 -1.63 -9.68
C GLY A 108 13.70 -1.59 -8.21
N PRO A 109 13.90 -0.44 -7.54
CA PRO A 109 13.50 -0.25 -6.16
C PRO A 109 11.98 -0.10 -6.03
N ASN A 110 11.44 -0.38 -4.85
CA ASN A 110 10.09 0.10 -4.54
C ASN A 110 10.06 1.64 -4.46
N LEU A 111 8.90 2.23 -4.71
CA LEU A 111 8.71 3.69 -4.79
C LEU A 111 9.16 4.40 -3.51
N SER A 112 9.00 3.78 -2.33
CA SER A 112 9.51 4.31 -1.06
C SER A 112 11.05 4.46 -1.06
N VAL A 113 11.77 3.49 -1.62
CA VAL A 113 13.24 3.54 -1.76
C VAL A 113 13.63 4.55 -2.84
N ALA A 114 12.95 4.54 -4.00
CA ALA A 114 13.21 5.49 -5.08
C ALA A 114 13.10 6.96 -4.64
N LEU A 115 12.07 7.28 -3.83
CA LEU A 115 11.88 8.61 -3.24
C LEU A 115 12.99 8.97 -2.23
N ARG A 116 13.46 8.00 -1.44
CA ARG A 116 14.52 8.25 -0.47
C ARG A 116 15.87 8.49 -1.13
N ASP A 117 16.18 7.73 -2.19
CA ASP A 117 17.47 7.78 -2.86
C ASP A 117 17.69 9.11 -3.60
N GLY A 118 16.61 9.85 -3.90
CA GLY A 118 16.64 11.21 -4.43
C GLY A 118 17.21 11.34 -5.85
N ARG A 119 17.51 10.23 -6.53
CA ARG A 119 18.06 10.23 -7.90
C ARG A 119 17.04 10.64 -8.95
N ALA A 120 15.76 10.37 -8.70
CA ALA A 120 14.65 10.80 -9.52
C ALA A 120 13.84 11.85 -8.79
N ASP A 121 13.33 12.83 -9.53
CA ASP A 121 12.42 13.83 -9.00
C ASP A 121 11.10 13.18 -8.50
N HIS A 122 10.60 13.67 -7.37
CA HIS A 122 9.38 13.16 -6.75
C HIS A 122 8.17 13.32 -7.66
N ALA A 123 8.06 14.43 -8.41
CA ALA A 123 6.91 14.66 -9.28
C ALA A 123 6.87 13.61 -10.39
N SER A 124 8.00 13.34 -11.05
CA SER A 124 8.11 12.27 -12.05
C SER A 124 7.69 10.90 -11.51
N LEU A 125 8.15 10.55 -10.30
CA LEU A 125 7.77 9.29 -9.65
C LEU A 125 6.27 9.23 -9.32
N LEU A 126 5.67 10.35 -8.88
CA LEU A 126 4.25 10.44 -8.58
C LEU A 126 3.38 10.38 -9.84
N VAL A 127 3.80 10.96 -10.96
CA VAL A 127 3.13 10.79 -12.27
C VAL A 127 3.08 9.33 -12.64
N ARG A 128 4.21 8.62 -12.56
CA ARG A 128 4.29 7.19 -12.89
C ARG A 128 3.45 6.33 -11.95
N ALA A 129 3.44 6.65 -10.66
CA ALA A 129 2.55 5.98 -9.70
C ALA A 129 1.07 6.23 -10.03
N GLY A 130 0.69 7.48 -10.35
CA GLY A 130 -0.68 7.82 -10.77
C GLY A 130 -1.11 7.07 -12.03
N ALA A 131 -0.22 6.97 -13.02
CA ALA A 131 -0.47 6.22 -14.26
C ALA A 131 -0.71 4.73 -13.99
N TRP A 132 0.09 4.13 -13.12
CA TRP A 132 -0.13 2.74 -12.70
C TRP A 132 -1.49 2.55 -12.01
N VAL A 133 -1.83 3.43 -11.06
CA VAL A 133 -3.12 3.35 -10.35
C VAL A 133 -4.29 3.56 -11.30
N SER A 134 -4.17 4.46 -12.29
CA SER A 134 -5.21 4.65 -13.31
C SER A 134 -5.40 3.40 -14.15
N GLY A 135 -4.31 2.81 -14.66
CA GLY A 135 -4.35 1.57 -15.43
C GLY A 135 -5.03 0.44 -14.65
N PHE A 136 -4.63 0.24 -13.39
CA PHE A 136 -5.19 -0.81 -12.54
C PHE A 136 -6.68 -0.58 -12.25
N HIS A 137 -7.07 0.63 -11.84
CA HIS A 137 -8.47 0.96 -11.60
C HIS A 137 -9.34 0.90 -12.88
N ARG A 138 -8.75 1.15 -14.05
CA ARG A 138 -9.46 1.05 -15.34
C ARG A 138 -9.74 -0.40 -15.70
N GLY A 139 -8.76 -1.29 -15.51
CA GLY A 139 -8.96 -2.73 -15.69
C GLY A 139 -9.97 -3.32 -14.71
N GLY A 140 -10.07 -2.76 -13.50
CA GLY A 140 -11.06 -3.10 -12.48
C GLY A 140 -12.27 -2.15 -12.42
N PHE A 141 -12.58 -1.41 -13.50
CA PHE A 141 -13.62 -0.39 -13.46
C PHE A 141 -14.99 -1.01 -13.13
N GLY A 142 -15.71 -0.39 -12.21
CA GLY A 142 -17.08 -0.79 -11.89
C GLY A 142 -18.09 0.20 -12.45
N GLU A 143 -18.32 1.28 -11.71
CA GLU A 143 -19.35 2.26 -12.06
C GLU A 143 -18.99 3.67 -11.59
N ARG A 144 -19.68 4.66 -12.18
CA ARG A 144 -19.84 5.98 -11.58
C ARG A 144 -21.03 5.93 -10.65
N ARG A 145 -20.87 6.40 -9.42
CA ARG A 145 -21.89 6.33 -8.37
C ARG A 145 -21.93 7.59 -7.53
N ILE A 146 -23.04 7.80 -6.84
CA ILE A 146 -23.09 8.79 -5.77
C ILE A 146 -22.19 8.32 -4.63
N PHE A 147 -21.28 9.20 -4.23
CA PHE A 147 -20.40 8.97 -3.09
C PHE A 147 -21.22 8.99 -1.80
N GLN A 148 -20.99 8.00 -0.95
CA GLN A 148 -21.71 7.84 0.32
C GLN A 148 -20.74 8.06 1.49
N PRO A 149 -20.44 9.33 1.87
CA PRO A 149 -19.47 9.65 2.91
C PRO A 149 -19.86 9.06 4.28
N LYS A 150 -21.17 8.83 4.50
CA LYS A 150 -21.73 8.26 5.72
C LYS A 150 -21.08 6.95 6.15
N PHE A 151 -20.62 6.10 5.23
CA PHE A 151 -20.01 4.82 5.61
C PHE A 151 -18.67 5.02 6.30
N THR A 152 -17.79 5.83 5.70
CA THR A 152 -16.51 6.22 6.27
C THR A 152 -16.67 7.00 7.57
N LEU A 153 -17.59 7.95 7.61
CA LEU A 153 -17.79 8.81 8.78
C LEU A 153 -18.48 8.08 9.95
N ARG A 154 -19.36 7.11 9.67
CA ARG A 154 -19.92 6.24 10.71
C ARG A 154 -18.85 5.37 11.35
N TYR A 155 -17.93 4.82 10.55
CA TYR A 155 -16.79 4.08 11.09
C TYR A 155 -15.88 4.98 11.93
N LEU A 156 -15.58 6.20 11.46
CA LEU A 156 -14.86 7.19 12.27
C LEU A 156 -15.58 7.50 13.58
N GLY A 157 -16.90 7.64 13.55
CA GLY A 157 -17.73 7.83 14.75
C GLY A 157 -17.59 6.69 15.76
N GLN A 158 -17.52 5.43 15.30
CA GLN A 158 -17.24 4.28 16.18
C GLN A 158 -15.86 4.40 16.84
N ILE A 159 -14.82 4.76 16.07
CA ILE A 159 -13.47 4.98 16.60
C ILE A 159 -13.47 6.11 17.64
N VAL A 160 -14.18 7.21 17.37
CA VAL A 160 -14.34 8.33 18.31
C VAL A 160 -14.99 7.85 19.62
N SER A 161 -16.09 7.10 19.54
CA SER A 161 -16.75 6.54 20.73
C SER A 161 -15.84 5.59 21.51
N GLU A 162 -15.05 4.73 20.84
CA GLU A 162 -14.09 3.85 21.49
C GLU A 162 -12.99 4.63 22.23
N VAL A 163 -12.49 5.72 21.64
CA VAL A 163 -11.47 6.58 22.26
C VAL A 163 -12.05 7.38 23.42
N GLU A 164 -13.30 7.83 23.31
CA GLU A 164 -14.01 8.52 24.38
C GLU A 164 -14.22 7.62 25.58
N ALA A 165 -14.66 6.38 25.35
CA ALA A 165 -14.85 5.35 26.35
C ALA A 165 -13.55 4.69 26.84
N HIS A 166 -12.38 5.15 26.38
CA HIS A 166 -11.06 4.56 26.69
C HIS A 166 -10.88 3.08 26.28
N ALA A 167 -11.78 2.54 25.45
CA ALA A 167 -11.66 1.20 24.87
C ALA A 167 -10.56 1.13 23.80
N ARG A 168 -10.23 2.28 23.18
CA ARG A 168 -9.09 2.45 22.28
C ARG A 168 -8.18 3.56 22.79
N GLN A 169 -6.90 3.28 22.88
CA GLN A 169 -5.89 4.29 23.19
C GLN A 169 -5.31 4.89 21.91
N VAL A 170 -5.17 6.21 21.88
CA VAL A 170 -4.50 6.96 20.81
C VAL A 170 -3.54 7.97 21.44
N ALA A 171 -2.48 8.30 20.73
CA ALA A 171 -1.58 9.39 21.13
C ALA A 171 -2.33 10.73 21.02
N ASP A 172 -2.08 11.66 21.96
CA ASP A 172 -2.66 13.01 21.97
C ASP A 172 -4.20 13.01 21.81
N ARG A 173 -4.89 12.26 22.67
CA ARG A 173 -6.35 11.99 22.63
C ARG A 173 -7.20 13.22 22.34
N ALA A 174 -6.97 14.35 23.01
CA ALA A 174 -7.77 15.56 22.80
C ALA A 174 -7.67 16.07 21.36
N ALA A 175 -6.44 16.26 20.86
CA ALA A 175 -6.20 16.71 19.49
C ALA A 175 -6.75 15.73 18.45
N PHE A 176 -6.65 14.42 18.72
CA PHE A 176 -7.25 13.41 17.86
C PHE A 176 -8.78 13.56 17.77
N LEU A 177 -9.45 13.70 18.91
CA LEU A 177 -10.91 13.84 18.97
C LEU A 177 -11.38 15.12 18.29
N ASP A 178 -10.66 16.23 18.48
CA ASP A 178 -10.96 17.50 17.81
C ASP A 178 -10.84 17.38 16.29
N ALA A 179 -9.75 16.79 15.79
CA ALA A 179 -9.54 16.55 14.37
C ALA A 179 -10.59 15.60 13.75
N ALA A 180 -10.95 14.52 14.47
CA ALA A 180 -11.97 13.58 14.03
C ALA A 180 -13.35 14.24 13.95
N ARG A 181 -13.75 15.00 14.97
CA ARG A 181 -15.02 15.74 15.00
C ARG A 181 -15.06 16.82 13.91
N ALA A 182 -13.95 17.51 13.66
CA ALA A 182 -13.84 18.47 12.56
C ALA A 182 -14.05 17.81 11.19
N LEU A 183 -13.52 16.59 10.96
CA LEU A 183 -13.78 15.85 9.72
C LEU A 183 -15.25 15.42 9.61
N MET A 184 -15.84 14.92 10.70
CA MET A 184 -17.25 14.49 10.73
C MET A 184 -18.20 15.66 10.44
N ALA A 185 -17.92 16.86 10.96
CA ALA A 185 -18.72 18.06 10.71
C ALA A 185 -18.76 18.47 9.22
N ARG A 186 -17.83 17.97 8.40
CA ARG A 186 -17.75 18.28 6.97
C ARG A 186 -18.55 17.32 6.09
N GLN A 187 -19.34 16.40 6.65
CA GLN A 187 -20.10 15.38 5.89
C GLN A 187 -20.88 15.98 4.71
N ALA A 188 -21.67 17.03 4.97
CA ALA A 188 -22.52 17.67 3.95
C ALA A 188 -21.72 18.19 2.74
N ALA A 189 -20.44 18.52 2.91
CA ALA A 189 -19.56 18.99 1.84
C ALA A 189 -19.14 17.89 0.84
N PHE A 190 -19.51 16.63 1.09
CA PHE A 190 -19.21 15.47 0.25
C PHE A 190 -20.46 14.73 -0.22
N GLU A 191 -21.62 15.01 0.36
CA GLU A 191 -22.88 14.34 0.02
C GLU A 191 -23.38 14.73 -1.39
N GLY A 192 -24.10 13.81 -2.02
CA GLY A 192 -24.71 14.03 -3.35
C GLY A 192 -23.74 14.10 -4.53
N GLN A 193 -22.43 14.17 -4.28
CA GLN A 193 -21.41 14.22 -5.32
C GLN A 193 -21.11 12.83 -5.89
N GLN A 194 -20.65 12.79 -7.14
CA GLN A 194 -20.29 11.55 -7.83
C GLN A 194 -18.81 11.20 -7.64
N THR A 195 -18.53 9.89 -7.64
CA THR A 195 -17.18 9.31 -7.66
C THR A 195 -17.17 8.11 -8.62
N VAL A 196 -15.97 7.61 -8.92
CA VAL A 196 -15.77 6.31 -9.55
C VAL A 196 -15.54 5.22 -8.51
N SER A 197 -16.09 4.04 -8.73
CA SER A 197 -15.71 2.80 -8.06
C SER A 197 -14.89 1.91 -8.98
N ALA A 198 -13.78 1.39 -8.46
CA ALA A 198 -12.92 0.41 -9.12
C ALA A 198 -12.63 -0.74 -8.14
N ARG A 199 -12.15 -1.87 -8.66
CA ARG A 199 -11.47 -2.87 -7.85
C ARG A 199 -10.24 -2.19 -7.23
N THR A 200 -10.10 -2.36 -5.93
CA THR A 200 -9.00 -1.74 -5.18
C THR A 200 -7.87 -2.75 -4.96
N HIS A 201 -6.67 -2.23 -4.74
CA HIS A 201 -5.50 -3.00 -4.33
C HIS A 201 -5.65 -3.45 -2.86
N GLY A 202 -6.27 -2.62 -2.02
CA GLY A 202 -6.60 -2.95 -0.62
C GLY A 202 -5.52 -2.56 0.40
N ASP A 203 -4.25 -2.55 0.01
CA ASP A 203 -3.14 -1.97 0.80
C ASP A 203 -2.11 -1.22 -0.06
N LEU A 204 -2.56 -0.30 -0.91
CA LEU A 204 -1.67 0.42 -1.84
C LEU A 204 -0.78 1.48 -1.14
N HIS A 205 0.32 1.05 -0.53
CA HIS A 205 1.34 1.95 0.03
C HIS A 205 2.62 1.98 -0.82
N LEU A 206 3.53 2.93 -0.56
CA LEU A 206 4.71 3.18 -1.41
C LEU A 206 5.64 1.98 -1.62
N ARG A 207 5.64 1.00 -0.70
CA ARG A 207 6.45 -0.21 -0.84
C ARG A 207 5.83 -1.28 -1.76
N ASN A 208 4.57 -1.13 -2.11
CA ASN A 208 3.83 -2.06 -2.98
C ASN A 208 3.85 -1.64 -4.46
N LEU A 209 4.59 -0.56 -4.78
CA LEU A 209 4.90 -0.18 -6.15
C LEU A 209 6.41 -0.33 -6.39
N ILE A 210 6.80 -1.10 -7.39
CA ILE A 210 8.18 -1.22 -7.88
C ILE A 210 8.35 -0.32 -9.09
N VAL A 211 9.37 0.53 -9.06
CA VAL A 211 9.64 1.52 -10.11
C VAL A 211 10.81 1.03 -10.96
N GLY A 212 10.50 0.46 -12.12
CA GLY A 212 11.48 0.12 -13.13
C GLY A 212 11.93 1.32 -13.96
N PRO A 213 12.78 1.10 -14.97
CA PRO A 213 13.20 2.17 -15.84
C PRO A 213 12.05 2.68 -16.73
N GLN A 214 11.16 1.80 -17.21
CA GLN A 214 10.00 2.16 -18.04
C GLN A 214 8.67 1.88 -17.33
N THR A 215 8.56 0.73 -16.67
CA THR A 215 7.30 0.25 -16.10
C THR A 215 7.25 0.45 -14.59
N VAL A 216 6.04 0.57 -14.04
CA VAL A 216 5.77 0.46 -12.61
C VAL A 216 4.98 -0.82 -12.39
N TRP A 217 5.30 -1.59 -11.35
CA TRP A 217 4.60 -2.82 -11.00
C TRP A 217 3.95 -2.73 -9.63
N GLY A 218 2.72 -3.24 -9.50
CA GLY A 218 2.06 -3.46 -8.22
C GLY A 218 2.32 -4.86 -7.68
N ILE A 219 2.46 -4.98 -6.36
CA ILE A 219 2.71 -6.24 -5.65
C ILE A 219 1.95 -6.31 -4.32
N ASP A 220 1.82 -7.52 -3.76
CA ASP A 220 1.22 -7.75 -2.44
C ASP A 220 -0.24 -7.22 -2.34
N PHE A 221 -1.10 -7.66 -3.28
CA PHE A 221 -2.53 -7.34 -3.32
C PHE A 221 -3.29 -7.95 -2.13
N ALA A 222 -4.13 -7.14 -1.48
CA ALA A 222 -4.85 -7.53 -0.26
C ALA A 222 -6.35 -7.78 -0.48
N GLY A 223 -6.75 -8.09 -1.73
CA GLY A 223 -8.13 -8.43 -2.07
C GLY A 223 -9.12 -7.29 -1.95
N GLY A 224 -8.78 -6.13 -2.53
CA GLY A 224 -9.66 -4.99 -2.50
C GLY A 224 -10.96 -5.23 -3.27
N ASN A 225 -12.08 -5.06 -2.58
CA ASN A 225 -13.41 -5.09 -3.18
C ASN A 225 -13.63 -3.92 -4.13
N GLN A 226 -14.76 -3.96 -4.85
CA GLN A 226 -15.27 -2.81 -5.57
C GLN A 226 -15.54 -1.66 -4.57
N ALA A 227 -14.76 -0.59 -4.64
CA ALA A 227 -14.84 0.52 -3.70
C ALA A 227 -14.53 1.85 -4.40
N PRO A 228 -14.88 3.00 -3.80
CA PRO A 228 -14.44 4.30 -4.32
C PRO A 228 -12.91 4.34 -4.48
N VAL A 229 -12.45 4.84 -5.62
CA VAL A 229 -11.01 4.91 -5.97
C VAL A 229 -10.16 5.69 -4.96
N GLY A 230 -10.79 6.59 -4.20
CA GLY A 230 -10.14 7.34 -3.13
C GLY A 230 -9.52 6.46 -2.02
N HIS A 231 -9.91 5.19 -1.87
CA HIS A 231 -9.34 4.30 -0.85
C HIS A 231 -7.85 4.02 -1.09
N ASP A 232 -7.51 3.59 -2.31
CA ASP A 232 -6.12 3.32 -2.70
C ASP A 232 -5.32 4.61 -2.85
N ILE A 233 -5.91 5.63 -3.48
CA ILE A 233 -5.28 6.95 -3.63
C ILE A 233 -4.89 7.52 -2.27
N ALA A 234 -5.81 7.46 -1.29
CA ALA A 234 -5.53 7.96 0.05
C ALA A 234 -4.44 7.16 0.76
N ARG A 235 -4.46 5.81 0.66
CA ARG A 235 -3.42 4.95 1.25
C ARG A 235 -2.03 5.33 0.74
N LEU A 236 -1.89 5.52 -0.57
CA LEU A 236 -0.62 5.82 -1.22
C LEU A 236 -0.13 7.23 -0.89
N LEU A 237 -0.99 8.23 -1.10
CA LEU A 237 -0.61 9.63 -1.00
C LEU A 237 -0.41 10.10 0.44
N VAL A 238 -1.14 9.56 1.42
CA VAL A 238 -0.87 9.87 2.83
C VAL A 238 0.45 9.22 3.29
N ASP A 239 0.79 8.04 2.77
CA ASP A 239 2.08 7.42 3.05
C ASP A 239 3.23 8.26 2.49
N TYR A 240 3.06 8.81 1.27
CA TYR A 240 3.98 9.82 0.71
C TYR A 240 4.06 11.09 1.55
N ALA A 241 2.92 11.71 1.87
CA ALA A 241 2.87 12.94 2.65
C ALA A 241 3.61 12.80 3.99
N THR A 242 3.34 11.69 4.68
CA THR A 242 3.94 11.40 5.97
C THR A 242 5.45 11.19 5.84
N LEU A 243 5.89 10.34 4.92
CA LEU A 243 7.28 9.89 4.90
C LEU A 243 8.23 10.83 4.15
N TYR A 244 7.76 11.53 3.11
CA TYR A 244 8.64 12.16 2.12
C TYR A 244 8.27 13.60 1.77
N ALA A 245 7.02 14.03 1.92
CA ALA A 245 6.65 15.38 1.50
C ALA A 245 7.33 16.48 2.36
N PRO A 246 7.71 17.61 1.76
CA PRO A 246 8.12 18.80 2.51
C PRO A 246 6.89 19.39 3.23
N LEU A 247 6.76 19.12 4.53
CA LEU A 247 5.56 19.46 5.31
C LEU A 247 5.32 20.98 5.38
N ASP A 248 6.38 21.78 5.33
CA ASP A 248 6.34 23.24 5.27
C ASP A 248 5.63 23.78 4.02
N ARG A 249 5.64 23.03 2.91
CA ARG A 249 4.95 23.36 1.66
C ARG A 249 3.49 22.89 1.62
N ILE A 250 3.03 22.18 2.65
CA ILE A 250 1.63 21.76 2.75
C ILE A 250 0.83 22.92 3.33
N ALA A 251 -0.06 23.48 2.51
CA ALA A 251 -0.97 24.56 2.92
C ALA A 251 -1.91 24.08 4.05
N PRO A 252 -2.36 24.97 4.96
CA PRO A 252 -3.37 24.63 5.95
C PRO A 252 -4.62 24.00 5.31
N GLY A 253 -5.11 22.92 5.91
CA GLY A 253 -6.26 22.17 5.40
C GLY A 253 -5.96 21.21 4.24
N ALA A 254 -4.76 21.25 3.64
CA ALA A 254 -4.32 20.33 2.59
C ALA A 254 -3.56 19.12 3.18
N VAL A 255 -3.52 18.01 2.44
CA VAL A 255 -2.81 16.77 2.82
C VAL A 255 -1.48 16.62 2.10
N LEU A 256 -1.33 17.27 0.94
CA LEU A 256 -0.17 17.19 0.06
C LEU A 256 0.29 18.60 -0.33
N PRO A 257 1.57 18.78 -0.68
CA PRO A 257 2.00 19.93 -1.46
C PRO A 257 1.26 19.98 -2.80
N ALA A 258 0.91 21.17 -3.28
CA ALA A 258 0.13 21.33 -4.51
C ALA A 258 0.81 20.69 -5.73
N GLU A 259 2.13 20.81 -5.82
CA GLU A 259 2.95 20.24 -6.89
C GLU A 259 2.91 18.70 -6.88
N ALA A 260 2.93 18.07 -5.71
CA ALA A 260 2.88 16.62 -5.58
C ALA A 260 1.49 16.08 -5.92
N GLN A 261 0.44 16.78 -5.50
CA GLN A 261 -0.94 16.45 -5.86
C GLN A 261 -1.15 16.57 -7.37
N ALA A 262 -0.73 17.68 -7.98
CA ALA A 262 -0.81 17.88 -9.42
C ALA A 262 -0.02 16.79 -10.18
N ALA A 263 1.18 16.44 -9.73
CA ALA A 263 1.98 15.40 -10.35
C ALA A 263 1.30 14.03 -10.36
N PHE A 264 0.72 13.60 -9.22
CA PHE A 264 0.00 12.34 -9.17
C PHE A 264 -1.21 12.32 -10.13
N PHE A 265 -2.02 13.39 -10.12
CA PHE A 265 -3.20 13.49 -10.99
C PHE A 265 -2.88 13.82 -12.46
N ALA A 266 -1.64 14.18 -12.79
CA ALA A 266 -1.18 14.19 -14.18
C ALA A 266 -1.00 12.77 -14.73
N GLY A 267 -0.73 11.78 -13.87
CA GLY A 267 -0.76 10.36 -14.25
C GLY A 267 -2.10 9.67 -14.04
N TYR A 268 -2.89 10.12 -13.07
CA TYR A 268 -4.18 9.53 -12.72
C TYR A 268 -5.37 10.32 -13.27
N ASP A 269 -6.14 9.75 -14.19
CA ASP A 269 -7.13 10.47 -15.01
C ASP A 269 -8.59 10.02 -14.85
N LEU A 270 -8.89 8.99 -14.04
CA LEU A 270 -10.28 8.53 -13.87
C LEU A 270 -11.15 9.53 -13.09
N VAL A 271 -10.55 10.20 -12.10
CA VAL A 271 -11.13 11.32 -11.35
C VAL A 271 -10.03 12.32 -11.01
N GLY A 272 -10.40 13.58 -10.77
CA GLY A 272 -9.47 14.63 -10.35
C GLY A 272 -9.27 14.71 -8.84
N ALA A 273 -8.38 15.61 -8.42
CA ALA A 273 -8.09 15.82 -7.01
C ALA A 273 -9.27 16.38 -6.19
N ASP A 274 -10.25 16.98 -6.88
CA ASP A 274 -11.48 17.50 -6.29
C ASP A 274 -12.56 16.45 -6.06
N ASP A 275 -12.33 15.20 -6.47
CA ASP A 275 -13.24 14.08 -6.26
C ASP A 275 -13.60 13.92 -4.77
N PRO A 276 -14.89 13.73 -4.43
CA PRO A 276 -15.35 13.70 -3.04
C PRO A 276 -14.75 12.51 -2.27
N SER A 277 -14.52 11.37 -2.91
CA SER A 277 -13.91 10.20 -2.27
C SER A 277 -12.43 10.47 -1.97
N VAL A 278 -11.70 11.08 -2.90
CA VAL A 278 -10.30 11.48 -2.71
C VAL A 278 -10.19 12.47 -1.55
N ARG A 279 -10.97 13.56 -1.59
CA ARG A 279 -10.90 14.63 -0.59
C ARG A 279 -11.24 14.14 0.82
N LEU A 280 -12.27 13.30 0.98
CA LEU A 280 -12.63 12.74 2.28
C LEU A 280 -11.58 11.72 2.74
N LEU A 281 -11.23 10.75 1.88
CA LEU A 281 -10.43 9.60 2.28
C LEU A 281 -8.97 9.96 2.57
N LEU A 282 -8.40 10.98 1.91
CA LEU A 282 -7.08 11.51 2.29
C LEU A 282 -7.06 11.95 3.75
N ARG A 283 -8.07 12.70 4.20
CA ARG A 283 -8.16 13.19 5.59
C ARG A 283 -8.47 12.07 6.57
N HIS A 284 -9.42 11.21 6.22
CA HIS A 284 -9.72 10.02 7.02
C HIS A 284 -8.47 9.14 7.18
N ARG A 285 -7.66 8.99 6.14
CA ARG A 285 -6.44 8.17 6.18
C ARG A 285 -5.36 8.75 7.09
N VAL A 286 -5.22 10.07 7.18
CA VAL A 286 -4.33 10.71 8.17
C VAL A 286 -4.75 10.33 9.59
N LEU A 287 -6.05 10.39 9.91
CA LEU A 287 -6.56 9.94 11.21
C LEU A 287 -6.37 8.42 11.37
N ALA A 288 -6.58 7.63 10.31
CA ALA A 288 -6.41 6.18 10.36
C ALA A 288 -5.00 5.74 10.69
N ASP A 289 -4.03 6.44 10.11
CA ASP A 289 -2.63 6.26 10.42
C ASP A 289 -2.31 6.72 11.85
N TRP A 290 -3.05 7.68 12.42
CA TRP A 290 -2.90 8.15 13.79
C TRP A 290 -3.42 7.12 14.79
N TRP A 291 -4.67 6.66 14.66
CA TRP A 291 -5.24 5.66 15.58
C TRP A 291 -4.68 4.26 15.37
N GLY A 292 -3.97 4.02 14.26
CA GLY A 292 -3.25 2.77 14.00
C GLY A 292 -1.86 2.70 14.65
N LEU A 293 -1.34 3.81 15.17
CA LEU A 293 -0.05 3.84 15.88
C LEU A 293 -0.24 3.59 17.38
N PRO A 294 0.67 2.84 18.04
CA PRO A 294 0.61 2.68 19.49
C PRO A 294 0.61 4.03 20.22
N ALA A 295 -0.30 4.20 21.18
CA ALA A 295 -0.47 5.45 21.91
C ALA A 295 0.78 5.84 22.71
N HIS A 296 1.40 4.85 23.37
CA HIS A 296 2.60 5.05 24.19
C HIS A 296 3.88 4.93 23.35
N SER A 297 4.80 5.88 23.52
CA SER A 297 6.08 5.92 22.79
C SER A 297 6.92 4.66 23.01
N GLY A 298 6.95 4.12 24.23
CA GLY A 298 7.67 2.89 24.57
C GLY A 298 7.15 1.62 23.87
N SER A 299 5.93 1.65 23.33
CA SER A 299 5.34 0.53 22.58
C SER A 299 5.54 0.66 21.07
N ARG A 300 6.16 1.75 20.59
CA ARG A 300 6.42 1.96 19.17
C ARG A 300 7.76 1.36 18.78
N SER A 301 7.77 0.59 17.69
CA SER A 301 9.02 0.28 16.99
C SER A 301 9.66 1.56 16.44
N ALA A 302 10.97 1.53 16.16
CA ALA A 302 11.67 2.67 15.57
C ALA A 302 11.03 3.19 14.26
N ALA A 303 10.42 2.31 13.46
CA ALA A 303 9.71 2.70 12.25
C ALA A 303 8.39 3.42 12.56
N GLN A 304 7.61 2.91 13.52
CA GLN A 304 6.37 3.55 13.98
C GLN A 304 6.65 4.89 14.63
N ASP A 305 7.73 5.01 15.39
CA ASP A 305 8.11 6.26 16.04
C ASP A 305 8.54 7.33 15.03
N ARG A 306 9.35 6.97 14.02
CA ARG A 306 9.66 7.87 12.89
C ARG A 306 8.39 8.32 12.15
N ARG A 307 7.45 7.40 11.92
CA ARG A 307 6.17 7.70 11.28
C ARG A 307 5.35 8.67 12.13
N TYR A 308 5.24 8.42 13.44
CA TYR A 308 4.52 9.28 14.38
C TYR A 308 5.06 10.72 14.38
N ARG A 309 6.38 10.91 14.48
CA ARG A 309 7.02 12.24 14.48
C ARG A 309 6.73 13.07 13.23
N ARG A 310 6.47 12.40 12.11
CA ARG A 310 6.12 13.03 10.84
C ARG A 310 4.62 13.21 10.65
N LEU A 311 3.83 12.26 11.16
CA LEU A 311 2.38 12.28 11.07
C LEU A 311 1.78 13.40 11.92
N MET A 312 2.28 13.67 13.13
CA MET A 312 1.69 14.69 14.00
C MET A 312 1.76 16.10 13.40
N PRO A 313 2.90 16.58 12.86
CA PRO A 313 2.93 17.87 12.17
C PRO A 313 2.07 17.90 10.89
N LEU A 314 1.95 16.77 10.17
CA LEU A 314 1.03 16.65 9.03
C LEU A 314 -0.42 16.81 9.49
N ALA A 315 -0.84 16.06 10.51
CA ALA A 315 -2.19 16.12 11.06
C ALA A 315 -2.55 17.53 11.55
N ALA A 316 -1.62 18.20 12.24
CA ALA A 316 -1.80 19.58 12.67
C ALA A 316 -2.06 20.55 11.50
N ARG A 317 -1.44 20.35 10.34
CA ARG A 317 -1.70 21.14 9.13
C ARG A 317 -3.02 20.79 8.47
N VAL A 318 -3.32 19.50 8.35
CA VAL A 318 -4.54 18.98 7.70
C VAL A 318 -5.81 19.42 8.43
N PHE A 319 -5.75 19.47 9.76
CA PHE A 319 -6.88 19.80 10.63
C PHE A 319 -6.72 21.14 11.36
N ALA A 320 -5.81 22.00 10.89
CA ALA A 320 -5.77 23.39 11.34
C ALA A 320 -7.15 24.03 11.08
N ALA A 321 -7.61 24.86 12.03
CA ALA A 321 -8.82 25.64 11.84
C ALA A 321 -8.65 26.51 10.57
N THR A 322 -9.51 26.26 9.58
CA THR A 322 -9.67 27.09 8.37
C THR A 322 -10.79 28.07 8.58
#